data_AF-A0A0K6IYK4-F1
#
_entry.id   AF-A0A0K6IYK4-F1
#
_cell.length_a   1.000
_cell.length_b   1.000
_cell.length_c   1.000
_cell.angle_alpha   90.00
_cell.angle_beta   90.00
_cell.angle_gamma   90.00
#
_symmetry.space_group_name_H-M   'P 1'
#
loop_
_entity.id
_entity.type
_entity.pdbx_description
1 polymer ?
#
loop_
_entity_poly.entity_id
_entity_poly.type
_entity_poly.pdbx_seq_one_letter_code
_entity_poly.pdbx_strand_id
1 'polypeptide(L)'
;MVHNLLTERGLMLKSGTIVDATLIAAPSSTKNARRERDPEMHQTKKGNQWYFGMKAHVGVDAETGLVHTVVATAANVSDVTQAHRLLHGQETDVFADAGYQGVDKRAENQGKQVAWHVAMRPGKRRALDKRTFLGQVMDALERTKARIRAKGEHPFRVLKCQFGYRKTPYRGLAKNGAQLNVLFALVNLWLARKALLAAPDGISAPAVGSLGPDEAAEGPRRGLLEPKNRSASVSIPSYETILTLNSSPRTSGRGSAEVP
;
A
#
# COMPACT_ATOMS: atom_id res chain seq x y z
N MET A 1 -16.90 -0.97 7.56
CA MET A 1 -17.22 -1.94 8.63
C MET A 1 -15.95 -2.58 9.22
N VAL A 2 -15.09 -3.25 8.43
CA VAL A 2 -13.85 -3.87 8.97
C VAL A 2 -12.76 -2.85 9.33
N HIS A 3 -12.53 -1.79 8.53
CA HIS A 3 -11.49 -0.79 8.82
C HIS A 3 -11.78 -0.04 10.13
N ASN A 4 -13.04 0.35 10.35
CA ASN A 4 -13.47 0.99 11.59
C ASN A 4 -13.27 0.05 12.79
N LEU A 5 -13.62 -1.23 12.67
CA LEU A 5 -13.43 -2.21 13.75
C LEU A 5 -11.95 -2.41 14.11
N LEU A 6 -11.03 -2.36 13.14
CA LEU A 6 -9.59 -2.44 13.39
C LEU A 6 -9.06 -1.16 14.03
N THR A 7 -9.59 0.00 13.63
CA THR A 7 -9.29 1.29 14.24
C THR A 7 -9.77 1.35 15.69
N GLU A 8 -10.99 0.91 15.96
CA GLU A 8 -11.60 0.84 17.30
C GLU A 8 -10.84 -0.10 18.25
N ARG A 9 -10.19 -1.13 17.70
CA ARG A 9 -9.33 -2.05 18.47
C ARG A 9 -7.90 -1.55 18.66
N GLY A 10 -7.59 -0.31 18.28
CA GLY A 10 -6.25 0.26 18.40
C GLY A 10 -5.20 -0.39 17.50
N LEU A 11 -5.64 -1.16 16.49
CA LEU A 11 -4.76 -1.87 15.55
C LEU A 11 -4.37 -1.00 14.35
N MET A 12 -4.81 0.26 14.31
CA MET A 12 -4.40 1.27 13.32
C MET A 12 -4.13 2.58 14.08
N LEU A 13 -2.93 3.14 13.91
CA LEU A 13 -2.60 4.48 14.38
C LEU A 13 -2.91 5.51 13.28
N LYS A 14 -2.94 6.79 13.68
CA LYS A 14 -3.50 7.87 12.87
C LYS A 14 -2.44 8.80 12.26
N SER A 15 -1.19 8.75 12.71
CA SER A 15 -0.19 9.79 12.43
C SER A 15 0.69 9.51 11.19
N GLY A 16 0.99 8.26 10.86
CA GLY A 16 1.87 7.92 9.73
C GLY A 16 1.18 7.12 8.64
N THR A 17 1.19 7.61 7.39
CA THR A 17 0.62 6.90 6.23
C THR A 17 1.67 6.65 5.15
N ILE A 18 1.60 5.49 4.51
CA ILE A 18 2.30 5.17 3.26
C ILE A 18 1.29 5.25 2.13
N VAL A 19 1.62 6.01 1.08
CA VAL A 19 0.84 6.04 -0.17
C VAL A 19 1.54 5.22 -1.23
N ASP A 20 0.83 4.26 -1.81
CA ASP A 20 1.36 3.39 -2.84
C ASP A 20 0.28 2.99 -3.85
N ALA A 21 0.69 2.56 -5.04
CA ALA A 21 -0.21 2.19 -6.12
C ALA A 21 0.27 0.94 -6.85
N THR A 22 -0.68 0.07 -7.19
CA THR A 22 -0.39 -1.12 -7.98
C THR A 22 -1.24 -1.20 -9.24
N LEU A 23 -0.62 -1.61 -10.36
CA LEU A 23 -1.33 -1.91 -11.60
C LEU A 23 -2.06 -3.24 -11.50
N ILE A 24 -3.29 -3.27 -12.01
CA ILE A 24 -4.14 -4.45 -12.14
C ILE A 24 -4.61 -4.53 -13.59
N ALA A 25 -4.28 -5.64 -14.25
CA ALA A 25 -4.55 -5.80 -15.66
C ALA A 25 -6.05 -6.01 -15.91
N ALA A 26 -6.58 -5.37 -16.93
CA ALA A 26 -7.89 -5.72 -17.47
C ALA A 26 -7.74 -6.71 -18.63
N PRO A 27 -8.74 -7.55 -18.90
CA PRO A 27 -8.80 -8.30 -20.13
C PRO A 27 -8.68 -7.35 -21.34
N SER A 28 -7.67 -7.55 -22.18
CA SER A 28 -7.50 -6.83 -23.44
C SER A 28 -8.42 -7.35 -24.55
N SER A 29 -9.14 -8.45 -24.27
CA SER A 29 -10.01 -9.14 -25.21
C SER A 29 -11.18 -8.26 -25.63
N THR A 30 -11.31 -8.10 -26.94
CA THR A 30 -12.49 -7.55 -27.61
C THR A 30 -13.49 -8.65 -27.97
N LYS A 31 -13.31 -9.90 -27.51
CA LYS A 31 -14.23 -11.01 -27.81
C LYS A 31 -15.54 -10.88 -27.01
N ASN A 32 -16.31 -9.85 -27.31
CA ASN A 32 -17.70 -9.66 -26.90
C ASN A 32 -18.52 -9.27 -28.14
N ALA A 33 -19.85 -9.31 -28.03
CA ALA A 33 -20.75 -9.03 -29.15
C ALA A 33 -20.49 -7.67 -29.84
N ARG A 34 -19.97 -6.68 -29.08
CA ARG A 34 -19.69 -5.33 -29.58
C ARG A 34 -18.25 -5.14 -30.08
N ARG A 35 -17.39 -6.14 -29.97
CA ARG A 35 -15.96 -6.08 -30.33
C ARG A 35 -15.16 -4.95 -29.66
N GLU A 36 -15.60 -4.50 -28.48
CA GLU A 36 -15.00 -3.34 -27.79
C GLU A 36 -14.26 -3.75 -26.52
N ARG A 37 -13.24 -2.97 -26.16
CA ARG A 37 -12.61 -3.07 -24.84
C ARG A 37 -13.49 -2.41 -23.78
N ASP A 38 -13.11 -2.59 -22.52
CA ASP A 38 -13.69 -1.78 -21.45
C ASP A 38 -13.31 -0.29 -21.67
N PRO A 39 -14.28 0.62 -21.88
CA PRO A 39 -14.00 2.02 -22.15
C PRO A 39 -13.40 2.77 -20.95
N GLU A 40 -13.60 2.27 -19.73
CA GLU A 40 -13.05 2.89 -18.50
C GLU A 40 -11.64 2.40 -18.17
N MET A 41 -11.13 1.40 -18.91
CA MET A 41 -9.78 0.88 -18.76
C MET A 41 -8.86 1.54 -19.78
N HIS A 42 -7.68 1.96 -19.34
CA HIS A 42 -6.72 2.64 -20.20
C HIS A 42 -5.34 2.01 -20.12
N GLN A 43 -4.52 2.28 -21.13
CA GLN A 43 -3.15 1.79 -21.18
C GLN A 43 -2.16 2.77 -20.54
N THR A 44 -1.13 2.23 -19.92
CA THR A 44 0.02 2.99 -19.43
C THR A 44 1.30 2.22 -19.71
N LYS A 45 2.43 2.92 -19.76
CA LYS A 45 3.75 2.32 -19.93
C LYS A 45 4.48 2.37 -18.60
N LYS A 46 4.90 1.21 -18.09
CA LYS A 46 5.77 1.10 -16.90
C LYS A 46 7.06 0.41 -17.30
N GLY A 47 8.18 1.15 -17.20
CA GLY A 47 9.44 0.73 -17.82
C GLY A 47 9.29 0.58 -19.33
N ASN A 48 9.67 -0.56 -19.89
CA ASN A 48 9.49 -0.87 -21.31
C ASN A 48 8.19 -1.64 -21.62
N GLN A 49 7.37 -1.94 -20.62
CA GLN A 49 6.18 -2.77 -20.78
C GLN A 49 4.90 -1.93 -20.80
N TRP A 50 4.00 -2.26 -21.73
CA TRP A 50 2.64 -1.69 -21.79
C TRP A 50 1.68 -2.50 -20.92
N TYR A 51 0.82 -1.79 -20.20
CA TYR A 51 -0.21 -2.36 -19.32
C TYR A 51 -1.55 -1.74 -19.66
N PHE A 52 -2.58 -2.57 -19.86
CA PHE A 52 -3.96 -2.14 -20.03
C PHE A 52 -4.77 -2.52 -18.79
N GLY A 53 -5.48 -1.57 -18.20
CA GLY A 53 -6.33 -1.83 -17.04
C GLY A 53 -6.49 -0.63 -16.12
N MET A 54 -6.37 -0.90 -14.82
CA MET A 54 -6.57 0.07 -13.75
C MET A 54 -5.39 0.09 -12.77
N LYS A 55 -5.40 1.08 -11.89
CA LYS A 55 -4.57 1.18 -10.69
C LYS A 55 -5.43 1.06 -9.45
N ALA A 56 -4.91 0.37 -8.44
CA ALA A 56 -5.38 0.46 -7.07
C ALA A 56 -4.38 1.30 -6.29
N HIS A 57 -4.79 2.49 -5.87
CA HIS A 57 -4.06 3.39 -4.99
C HIS A 57 -4.52 3.13 -3.56
N VAL A 58 -3.60 3.04 -2.62
CA VAL A 58 -3.91 2.73 -1.23
C VAL A 58 -3.17 3.66 -0.26
N GLY A 59 -3.88 4.06 0.79
CA GLY A 59 -3.30 4.60 2.01
C GLY A 59 -3.12 3.46 3.00
N VAL A 60 -1.90 3.27 3.50
CA VAL A 60 -1.52 2.20 4.41
C VAL A 60 -0.96 2.81 5.69
N ASP A 61 -1.43 2.37 6.85
CA ASP A 61 -0.86 2.78 8.13
C ASP A 61 0.62 2.35 8.22
N ALA A 62 1.52 3.30 8.46
CA ALA A 62 2.96 3.10 8.40
C ALA A 62 3.50 2.21 9.53
N GLU A 63 2.73 2.05 10.62
CA GLU A 63 3.10 1.21 11.74
C GLU A 63 2.68 -0.25 11.52
N THR A 64 1.40 -0.46 11.26
CA THR A 64 0.79 -1.79 11.19
C THR A 64 0.84 -2.41 9.80
N GLY A 65 1.00 -1.59 8.76
CA GLY A 65 0.94 -2.04 7.36
C GLY A 65 -0.49 -2.35 6.88
N LEU A 66 -1.51 -1.94 7.63
CA LEU A 66 -2.92 -2.16 7.27
C LEU A 66 -3.44 -1.04 6.37
N VAL A 67 -4.26 -1.40 5.39
CA VAL A 67 -4.83 -0.46 4.42
C VAL A 67 -6.01 0.27 5.06
N HIS A 68 -6.02 1.60 5.06
CA HIS A 68 -7.16 2.37 5.55
C HIS A 68 -8.01 2.97 4.42
N THR A 69 -7.37 3.32 3.30
CA THR A 69 -8.04 3.96 2.15
C THR A 69 -7.68 3.26 0.85
N VAL A 70 -8.66 3.14 -0.06
CA VAL A 70 -8.49 2.54 -1.39
C VAL A 70 -9.16 3.42 -2.44
N VAL A 71 -8.45 3.72 -3.52
CA VAL A 71 -8.96 4.44 -4.68
C VAL A 71 -8.63 3.65 -5.94
N ALA A 72 -9.63 3.40 -6.78
CA ALA A 72 -9.48 2.75 -8.07
C ALA A 72 -9.55 3.79 -9.20
N THR A 73 -8.59 3.76 -10.13
CA THR A 73 -8.59 4.63 -11.31
C THR A 73 -8.13 3.87 -12.55
N ALA A 74 -8.36 4.41 -13.74
CA ALA A 74 -7.70 3.92 -14.94
C ALA A 74 -6.17 3.94 -14.82
N ALA A 75 -5.48 3.07 -15.56
CA ALA A 75 -4.03 2.88 -15.38
C ALA A 75 -3.17 4.07 -15.83
N ASN A 76 -3.68 4.95 -16.70
CA ASN A 76 -3.00 6.15 -17.16
C ASN A 76 -3.04 7.30 -16.13
N VAL A 77 -3.90 7.22 -15.12
CA VAL A 77 -3.98 8.26 -14.08
C VAL A 77 -2.68 8.29 -13.28
N SER A 78 -2.16 9.51 -13.07
CA SER A 78 -0.91 9.73 -12.34
C SER A 78 -1.10 9.57 -10.83
N ASP A 79 -0.21 8.84 -10.18
CA ASP A 79 -0.31 8.48 -8.75
C ASP A 79 -0.31 9.73 -7.85
N VAL A 80 0.53 10.72 -8.21
CA VAL A 80 0.62 12.02 -7.52
C VAL A 80 -0.73 12.76 -7.45
N THR A 81 -1.64 12.50 -8.41
CA THR A 81 -2.95 13.15 -8.43
C THR A 81 -3.93 12.58 -7.41
N GLN A 82 -3.73 11.32 -7.04
CA GLN A 82 -4.63 10.62 -6.12
C GLN A 82 -4.15 10.68 -4.67
N ALA A 83 -2.90 11.09 -4.41
CA ALA A 83 -2.30 11.14 -3.07
C ALA A 83 -3.18 11.81 -2.01
N HIS A 84 -3.85 12.93 -2.37
CA HIS A 84 -4.71 13.68 -1.46
C HIS A 84 -5.94 12.88 -0.97
N ARG A 85 -6.42 11.92 -1.78
CA ARG A 85 -7.56 11.05 -1.49
C ARG A 85 -7.18 9.83 -0.67
N LEU A 86 -5.88 9.57 -0.51
CA LEU A 86 -5.36 8.42 0.25
C LEU A 86 -5.09 8.77 1.71
N LEU A 87 -5.43 10.00 2.12
CA LEU A 87 -5.27 10.50 3.48
C LEU A 87 -6.64 10.52 4.16
N HIS A 88 -6.68 10.14 5.43
CA HIS A 88 -7.88 10.20 6.28
C HIS A 88 -7.95 11.47 7.14
N GLY A 89 -6.97 12.37 7.01
CA GLY A 89 -6.99 13.72 7.59
C GLY A 89 -6.42 13.83 9.00
N GLN A 90 -5.79 12.78 9.52
CA GLN A 90 -5.16 12.77 10.86
C GLN A 90 -3.65 12.51 10.77
N GLU A 91 -3.13 12.34 9.56
CA GLU A 91 -1.72 12.10 9.29
C GLU A 91 -0.88 13.34 9.63
N THR A 92 0.28 13.09 10.24
CA THR A 92 1.38 14.06 10.37
C THR A 92 2.48 13.78 9.35
N ASP A 93 2.66 12.52 8.97
CA ASP A 93 3.75 12.06 8.10
C ASP A 93 3.22 11.17 6.97
N VAL A 94 3.62 11.46 5.73
CA VAL A 94 3.25 10.66 4.56
C VAL A 94 4.49 10.18 3.80
N PHE A 95 4.66 8.87 3.69
CA PHE A 95 5.75 8.22 2.98
C PHE A 95 5.30 7.79 1.59
N ALA A 96 6.05 8.18 0.57
CA ALA A 96 5.66 7.97 -0.82
C ALA A 96 6.85 7.53 -1.69
N ASP A 97 6.57 6.80 -2.78
CA ASP A 97 7.58 6.45 -3.76
C ASP A 97 8.05 7.66 -4.60
N ALA A 98 9.05 7.47 -5.45
CA ALA A 98 9.58 8.55 -6.28
C ALA A 98 8.63 9.02 -7.41
N GLY A 99 7.53 8.31 -7.64
CA GLY A 99 6.44 8.70 -8.53
C GLY A 99 5.57 9.82 -7.94
N TYR A 100 5.59 10.02 -6.62
CA TYR A 100 4.90 11.12 -5.92
C TYR A 100 5.75 12.40 -5.80
N GLN A 101 6.81 12.56 -6.60
CA GLN A 101 7.62 13.78 -6.56
C GLN A 101 6.78 15.02 -6.91
N GLY A 102 6.86 16.05 -6.07
CA GLY A 102 6.08 17.29 -6.21
C GLY A 102 4.65 17.21 -5.67
N VAL A 103 4.29 16.15 -4.95
CA VAL A 103 2.97 15.96 -4.31
C VAL A 103 2.62 17.09 -3.33
N ASP A 104 3.62 17.61 -2.63
CA ASP A 104 3.57 18.72 -1.68
C ASP A 104 3.15 20.04 -2.34
N LYS A 105 3.50 20.22 -3.62
CA LYS A 105 3.24 21.45 -4.37
C LYS A 105 1.85 21.51 -4.99
N ARG A 106 1.12 20.40 -5.03
CA ARG A 106 -0.19 20.32 -5.69
C ARG A 106 -1.25 21.04 -4.87
N ALA A 107 -2.14 21.76 -5.54
CA ALA A 107 -3.20 22.57 -4.91
C ALA A 107 -4.05 21.77 -3.91
N GLU A 108 -4.33 20.50 -4.22
CA GLU A 108 -5.14 19.61 -3.37
C GLU A 108 -4.45 19.21 -2.05
N ASN A 109 -3.14 19.46 -1.93
CA ASN A 109 -2.36 19.20 -0.72
C ASN A 109 -1.85 20.48 -0.05
N GLN A 110 -2.01 21.64 -0.69
CA GLN A 110 -1.70 22.92 -0.08
C GLN A 110 -2.64 23.16 1.11
N GLY A 111 -2.08 23.62 2.24
CA GLY A 111 -2.83 23.83 3.48
C GLY A 111 -3.00 22.59 4.37
N LYS A 112 -2.58 21.40 3.92
CA LYS A 112 -2.50 20.22 4.80
C LYS A 112 -1.25 20.29 5.66
N GLN A 113 -1.40 20.12 6.97
CA GLN A 113 -0.29 20.10 7.93
C GLN A 113 0.38 18.71 7.96
N VAL A 114 0.96 18.30 6.83
CA VAL A 114 1.53 16.96 6.63
C VAL A 114 2.95 17.06 6.09
N ALA A 115 3.88 16.33 6.70
CA ALA A 115 5.24 16.16 6.22
C ALA A 115 5.32 15.07 5.14
N TRP A 116 5.68 15.46 3.92
CA TRP A 116 5.83 14.53 2.80
C TRP A 116 7.26 13.97 2.71
N HIS A 117 7.40 12.67 2.95
CA HIS A 117 8.65 11.91 2.86
C HIS A 117 8.73 11.13 1.55
N VAL A 118 8.87 11.84 0.44
CA VAL A 118 8.98 11.25 -0.90
C VAL A 118 10.37 10.64 -1.09
N ALA A 119 10.43 9.41 -1.59
CA ALA A 119 11.68 8.70 -1.86
C ALA A 119 12.54 9.42 -2.91
N MET A 120 13.85 9.43 -2.69
CA MET A 120 14.81 9.92 -3.67
C MET A 120 14.83 9.00 -4.90
N ARG A 121 14.89 9.61 -6.10
CA ARG A 121 15.02 8.86 -7.35
C ARG A 121 16.29 7.98 -7.36
N PRO A 122 16.23 6.74 -7.89
CA PRO A 122 17.38 5.84 -7.89
C PRO A 122 18.65 6.39 -8.55
N GLY A 123 18.52 7.26 -9.56
CA GLY A 123 19.66 7.93 -10.19
C GLY A 123 20.35 8.92 -9.25
N LYS A 124 19.59 9.79 -8.58
CA LYS A 124 20.11 10.75 -7.59
C LYS A 124 20.76 10.05 -6.40
N ARG A 125 20.13 8.97 -5.92
CA ARG A 125 20.66 8.17 -4.81
C ARG A 125 21.99 7.50 -5.15
N ARG A 126 22.16 7.01 -6.38
CA ARG A 126 23.42 6.43 -6.86
C ARG A 126 24.55 7.47 -6.98
N ALA A 127 24.19 8.72 -7.25
CA ALA A 127 25.14 9.83 -7.36
C ALA A 127 25.55 10.46 -6.01
N LEU A 128 24.98 10.00 -4.88
CA LEU A 128 25.38 10.50 -3.56
C LEU A 128 26.82 10.10 -3.24
N ASP A 129 27.63 11.06 -2.83
CA ASP A 129 28.98 10.78 -2.31
C ASP A 129 28.93 10.29 -0.86
N LYS A 130 28.91 8.96 -0.71
CA LYS A 130 28.87 8.26 0.58
C LYS A 130 30.17 8.32 1.37
N ARG A 131 31.23 8.97 0.84
CA ARG A 131 32.46 9.22 1.59
C ARG A 131 32.31 10.42 2.51
N THR A 132 31.43 11.36 2.16
CA THR A 132 31.09 12.50 3.00
C THR A 132 30.10 12.11 4.10
N PHE A 133 30.20 12.76 5.26
CA PHE A 133 29.24 12.59 6.35
C PHE A 133 27.79 12.87 5.89
N LEU A 134 27.59 13.96 5.15
CA LEU A 134 26.27 14.31 4.61
C LEU A 134 25.71 13.22 3.68
N GLY A 135 26.52 12.66 2.78
CA GLY A 135 26.08 11.60 1.90
C GLY A 135 25.74 10.29 2.63
N GLN A 136 26.45 9.97 3.73
CA GLN A 136 26.12 8.83 4.58
C GLN A 136 24.78 9.01 5.29
N VAL A 137 24.56 10.20 5.88
CA VAL A 137 23.29 10.55 6.54
C VAL A 137 22.14 10.50 5.53
N MET A 138 22.30 11.06 4.34
CA MET A 138 21.28 10.99 3.29
C MET A 138 20.96 9.56 2.85
N ASP A 139 21.97 8.70 2.63
CA ASP A 139 21.72 7.30 2.28
C ASP A 139 21.04 6.55 3.44
N ALA A 140 21.39 6.84 4.69
CA ALA A 140 20.73 6.27 5.86
C ALA A 140 19.25 6.67 5.95
N LEU A 141 18.93 7.96 5.73
CA LEU A 141 17.55 8.45 5.66
C LEU A 141 16.75 7.74 4.56
N GLU A 142 17.31 7.60 3.36
CA GLU A 142 16.66 6.89 2.26
C GLU A 142 16.49 5.39 2.52
N ARG A 143 17.40 4.75 3.27
CA ARG A 143 17.21 3.37 3.75
C ARG A 143 16.06 3.28 4.74
N THR A 144 15.95 4.22 5.68
CA THR A 144 14.86 4.26 6.66
C THR A 144 13.51 4.46 5.95
N LYS A 145 13.40 5.43 5.03
CA LYS A 145 12.20 5.63 4.21
C LYS A 145 11.84 4.37 3.42
N ALA A 146 12.82 3.67 2.84
CA ALA A 146 12.57 2.43 2.11
C ALA A 146 12.04 1.30 3.01
N ARG A 147 12.57 1.16 4.24
CA ARG A 147 12.08 0.18 5.22
C ARG A 147 10.64 0.44 5.63
N ILE A 148 10.27 1.71 5.84
CA ILE A 148 8.89 2.09 6.15
C ILE A 148 7.99 1.77 4.95
N ARG A 149 8.34 2.25 3.75
CA ARG A 149 7.56 2.02 2.53
C ARG A 149 7.38 0.55 2.16
N ALA A 150 8.34 -0.31 2.51
CA ALA A 150 8.22 -1.76 2.26
C ALA A 150 6.96 -2.37 2.90
N LYS A 151 6.42 -1.77 3.97
CA LYS A 151 5.14 -2.20 4.55
C LYS A 151 3.95 -1.93 3.62
N GLY A 152 3.98 -0.85 2.84
CA GLY A 152 2.96 -0.53 1.83
C GLY A 152 2.89 -1.54 0.68
N GLU A 153 3.98 -2.26 0.41
CA GLU A 153 4.01 -3.32 -0.60
C GLU A 153 3.30 -4.61 -0.13
N HIS A 154 3.22 -4.83 1.19
CA HIS A 154 2.75 -6.09 1.75
C HIS A 154 1.26 -6.37 1.43
N PRO A 155 0.32 -5.41 1.59
CA PRO A 155 -1.06 -5.59 1.16
C PRO A 155 -1.21 -6.02 -0.30
N PHE A 156 -0.40 -5.46 -1.21
CA PHE A 156 -0.45 -5.84 -2.62
C PHE A 156 0.09 -7.24 -2.89
N ARG A 157 1.12 -7.67 -2.14
CA ARG A 157 1.60 -9.05 -2.20
C ARG A 157 0.49 -10.01 -1.80
N VAL A 158 -0.22 -9.74 -0.70
CA VAL A 158 -1.36 -10.55 -0.25
C VAL A 158 -2.45 -10.60 -1.31
N LEU A 159 -2.86 -9.44 -1.81
CA LEU A 159 -3.86 -9.33 -2.86
C LEU A 159 -3.52 -10.17 -4.11
N LYS A 160 -2.28 -10.06 -4.60
CA LYS A 160 -1.86 -10.68 -5.88
C LYS A 160 -1.42 -12.13 -5.77
N CYS A 161 -0.86 -12.53 -4.64
CA CYS A 161 -0.24 -13.84 -4.47
C CYS A 161 -1.05 -14.77 -3.59
N GLN A 162 -1.57 -14.29 -2.46
CA GLN A 162 -2.41 -15.10 -1.58
C GLN A 162 -3.85 -15.17 -2.12
N PHE A 163 -4.41 -14.05 -2.58
CA PHE A 163 -5.79 -14.01 -3.10
C PHE A 163 -5.86 -14.13 -4.63
N GLY A 164 -4.72 -14.15 -5.33
CA GLY A 164 -4.67 -14.37 -6.77
C GLY A 164 -5.27 -13.25 -7.63
N TYR A 165 -5.55 -12.07 -7.06
CA TYR A 165 -6.21 -10.97 -7.77
C TYR A 165 -5.23 -10.23 -8.68
N ARG A 166 -4.98 -10.81 -9.86
CA ARG A 166 -4.04 -10.29 -10.88
C ARG A 166 -4.73 -9.57 -12.03
N LYS A 167 -6.01 -9.85 -12.26
CA LYS A 167 -6.81 -9.27 -13.34
C LYS A 167 -8.19 -8.84 -12.82
N THR A 168 -8.73 -7.78 -13.40
CA THR A 168 -10.09 -7.32 -13.09
C THR A 168 -11.12 -8.26 -13.69
N PRO A 169 -12.07 -8.80 -12.90
CA PRO A 169 -13.11 -9.68 -13.42
C PRO A 169 -14.31 -8.90 -13.99
N TYR A 170 -14.52 -7.65 -13.56
CA TYR A 170 -15.68 -6.86 -13.97
C TYR A 170 -15.35 -5.82 -15.04
N ARG A 171 -16.38 -5.38 -15.76
CA ARG A 171 -16.33 -4.20 -16.64
C ARG A 171 -16.70 -2.94 -15.84
N GLY A 172 -15.95 -1.87 -16.02
CA GLY A 172 -16.11 -0.57 -15.37
C GLY A 172 -15.35 -0.42 -14.06
N LEU A 173 -14.92 0.79 -13.74
CA LEU A 173 -14.14 1.10 -12.54
C LEU A 173 -14.97 0.99 -11.28
N ALA A 174 -16.26 1.34 -11.31
CA ALA A 174 -17.12 1.32 -10.13
C ALA A 174 -17.21 -0.08 -9.50
N LYS A 175 -17.48 -1.12 -10.30
CA LYS A 175 -17.58 -2.51 -9.82
C LYS A 175 -16.25 -3.04 -9.33
N ASN A 176 -15.17 -2.79 -10.07
CA ASN A 176 -13.83 -3.23 -9.67
C ASN A 176 -13.35 -2.48 -8.42
N GLY A 177 -13.69 -1.19 -8.26
CA GLY A 177 -13.39 -0.40 -7.08
C GLY A 177 -14.12 -0.91 -5.83
N ALA A 178 -15.42 -1.21 -5.96
CA ALA A 178 -16.19 -1.84 -4.89
C ALA A 178 -15.60 -3.20 -4.47
N GLN A 179 -15.21 -4.03 -5.45
CA GLN A 179 -14.54 -5.31 -5.18
C GLN A 179 -13.20 -5.11 -4.46
N LEU A 180 -12.40 -4.13 -4.87
CA LEU A 180 -11.13 -3.83 -4.21
C LEU A 180 -11.32 -3.45 -2.75
N ASN A 181 -12.35 -2.67 -2.39
CA ASN A 181 -12.63 -2.35 -0.99
C ASN A 181 -12.85 -3.61 -0.15
N VAL A 182 -13.62 -4.57 -0.67
CA VAL A 182 -13.85 -5.86 0.01
C VAL A 182 -12.56 -6.68 0.09
N LEU A 183 -11.81 -6.76 -1.01
CA LEU A 183 -10.55 -7.50 -1.06
C LEU A 183 -9.52 -6.93 -0.08
N PHE A 184 -9.39 -5.61 0.01
CA PHE A 184 -8.46 -4.99 0.96
C PHE A 184 -8.91 -5.13 2.42
N ALA A 185 -10.21 -5.17 2.69
CA ALA A 185 -10.72 -5.53 4.01
C ALA A 185 -10.30 -6.98 4.38
N LEU A 186 -10.41 -7.93 3.45
CA LEU A 186 -9.95 -9.30 3.65
C LEU A 186 -8.43 -9.40 3.77
N VAL A 187 -7.68 -8.60 2.99
CA VAL A 187 -6.22 -8.49 3.11
C VAL A 187 -5.85 -8.02 4.51
N ASN A 188 -6.51 -7.01 5.05
CA ASN A 188 -6.28 -6.54 6.42
C ASN A 188 -6.52 -7.62 7.46
N LEU A 189 -7.61 -8.40 7.35
CA LEU A 189 -7.85 -9.54 8.23
C LEU A 189 -6.73 -10.57 8.13
N TRP A 190 -6.26 -10.87 6.91
CA TRP A 190 -5.14 -11.77 6.70
C TRP A 190 -3.86 -11.21 7.34
N LEU A 191 -3.56 -9.92 7.18
CA LEU A 191 -2.39 -9.27 7.76
C LEU A 191 -2.42 -9.28 9.30
N ALA A 192 -3.57 -8.95 9.88
CA ALA A 192 -3.78 -8.90 11.33
C ALA A 192 -3.99 -10.28 11.98
N ARG A 193 -4.11 -11.37 11.21
CA ARG A 193 -4.50 -12.70 11.70
C ARG A 193 -3.73 -13.18 12.93
N LYS A 194 -2.43 -12.92 13.01
CA LYS A 194 -1.62 -13.36 14.16
C LYS A 194 -2.02 -12.61 15.44
N ALA A 195 -2.20 -11.29 15.35
CA ALA A 195 -2.67 -10.48 16.47
C ALA A 195 -4.09 -10.86 16.87
N LEU A 196 -4.97 -11.11 15.89
CA LEU A 196 -6.36 -11.54 16.13
C LEU A 196 -6.46 -12.92 16.78
N LEU A 197 -5.60 -13.87 16.40
CA LEU A 197 -5.57 -15.21 16.98
C LEU A 197 -4.81 -15.28 18.32
N ALA A 198 -3.89 -14.33 18.56
CA ALA A 198 -3.12 -14.24 19.79
C ALA A 198 -3.82 -13.43 20.90
N ALA A 199 -5.02 -12.91 20.66
CA ALA A 199 -5.90 -12.39 21.69
C ALA A 199 -6.82 -13.54 22.15
N PRO A 200 -6.47 -14.29 23.21
CA PRO A 200 -7.40 -15.24 23.80
C PRO A 200 -8.45 -14.43 24.56
N ASP A 201 -9.70 -14.80 24.39
CA ASP A 201 -10.88 -14.33 25.12
C ASP A 201 -11.52 -13.02 24.64
N GLY A 202 -12.85 -13.10 24.55
CA GLY A 202 -13.72 -12.13 23.92
C GLY A 202 -13.69 -10.76 24.59
N ILE A 203 -13.67 -9.74 23.73
CA ILE A 203 -14.51 -8.55 23.78
C ILE A 203 -15.02 -8.18 25.19
N SER A 204 -14.28 -7.33 25.89
CA SER A 204 -14.90 -6.26 26.66
C SER A 204 -14.76 -4.97 25.85
N ALA A 205 -15.88 -4.32 25.57
CA ALA A 205 -15.88 -2.92 25.17
C ALA A 205 -15.15 -2.12 26.26
N PRO A 206 -14.43 -1.03 25.93
CA PRO A 206 -13.90 -0.16 26.98
C PRO A 206 -15.09 0.29 27.83
N ALA A 207 -15.01 -0.01 29.13
CA ALA A 207 -15.96 0.49 30.11
C ALA A 207 -16.03 2.01 29.92
N VAL A 208 -17.22 2.51 29.60
CA VAL A 208 -17.53 3.93 29.74
C VAL A 208 -17.34 4.24 31.22
N GLY A 209 -16.18 4.80 31.55
CA GLY A 209 -15.90 5.29 32.88
C GLY A 209 -16.92 6.38 33.19
N SER A 210 -17.85 6.08 34.08
CA SER A 210 -18.67 7.08 34.73
C SER A 210 -17.74 8.04 35.49
N LEU A 211 -17.65 9.27 35.02
CA LEU A 211 -17.08 10.39 35.76
C LEU A 211 -17.90 10.60 37.05
N GLY A 212 -17.30 10.23 38.19
CA GLY A 212 -17.64 10.76 39.51
C GLY A 212 -16.51 11.67 39.97
N PRO A 213 -16.80 12.76 40.72
CA PRO A 213 -15.86 13.86 40.92
C PRO A 213 -14.88 13.62 42.06
N ASP A 214 -13.76 14.35 41.98
CA ASP A 214 -12.79 14.70 43.02
C ASP A 214 -12.03 13.57 43.74
N GLU A 215 -10.72 13.47 43.44
CA GLU A 215 -9.72 13.57 44.51
C GLU A 215 -8.36 13.99 43.95
N ALA A 216 -7.79 15.00 44.59
CA ALA A 216 -6.51 15.62 44.28
C ALA A 216 -5.33 14.90 44.98
N ALA A 217 -4.14 15.15 44.44
CA ALA A 217 -2.82 15.04 45.08
C ALA A 217 -2.20 13.64 45.27
N GLU A 218 -1.18 13.34 44.46
CA GLU A 218 0.23 13.19 44.89
C GLU A 218 1.06 12.49 43.78
N GLY A 219 2.20 13.08 43.42
CA GLY A 219 3.32 12.32 42.83
C GLY A 219 4.34 11.95 43.91
N PRO A 220 5.55 11.47 43.58
CA PRO A 220 6.05 10.90 42.34
C PRO A 220 6.76 9.53 42.55
N ARG A 221 7.15 8.80 41.50
CA ARG A 221 8.43 8.02 41.46
C ARG A 221 8.79 7.45 40.08
N ARG A 222 10.07 7.60 39.75
CA ARG A 222 10.82 7.08 38.60
C ARG A 222 10.76 5.55 38.49
N GLY A 223 10.67 5.06 37.26
CA GLY A 223 10.98 3.68 36.89
C GLY A 223 11.28 3.58 35.39
N LEU A 224 12.57 3.64 35.04
CA LEU A 224 13.10 3.50 33.68
C LEU A 224 13.00 2.02 33.25
N LEU A 225 12.28 1.71 32.18
CA LEU A 225 12.27 0.39 31.55
C LEU A 225 12.61 0.52 30.07
N GLU A 226 13.80 0.05 29.69
CA GLU A 226 14.25 -0.04 28.31
C GLU A 226 13.52 -1.16 27.55
N PRO A 227 13.16 -0.95 26.26
CA PRO A 227 12.66 -2.03 25.43
C PRO A 227 13.80 -2.82 24.76
N LYS A 228 13.89 -4.11 25.09
CA LYS A 228 14.76 -5.09 24.42
C LYS A 228 14.34 -5.28 22.95
N ASN A 229 15.23 -4.86 22.05
CA ASN A 229 15.08 -4.97 20.60
C ASN A 229 15.55 -6.36 20.13
N ARG A 230 14.65 -7.21 19.59
CA ARG A 230 15.02 -8.44 18.88
C ARG A 230 14.67 -8.31 17.40
N SER A 231 15.66 -7.94 16.60
CA SER A 231 15.59 -7.90 15.14
C SER A 231 15.81 -9.29 14.55
N ALA A 232 14.76 -9.90 13.99
CA ALA A 232 14.91 -10.99 13.03
C ALA A 232 14.86 -10.40 11.61
N SER A 233 16.02 -10.34 10.94
CA SER A 233 16.14 -9.90 9.56
C SER A 233 15.63 -10.97 8.60
N VAL A 234 14.45 -10.77 8.02
CA VAL A 234 14.00 -11.53 6.86
C VAL A 234 14.34 -10.73 5.61
N SER A 235 15.27 -11.23 4.79
CA SER A 235 15.62 -10.64 3.50
C SER A 235 14.47 -10.86 2.50
N ILE A 236 13.85 -9.76 2.06
CA ILE A 236 12.76 -9.76 1.07
C ILE A 236 13.35 -9.34 -0.29
N PRO A 237 13.17 -10.11 -1.38
CA PRO A 237 13.63 -9.72 -2.71
C PRO A 237 12.79 -8.57 -3.28
N SER A 238 13.45 -7.69 -4.03
CA SER A 238 12.88 -6.45 -4.57
C SER A 238 11.72 -6.68 -5.56
N TYR A 239 10.84 -5.69 -5.66
CA TYR A 239 9.66 -5.67 -6.55
C TYR A 239 9.97 -5.97 -8.04
N GLU A 240 11.18 -5.66 -8.53
CA GLU A 240 11.59 -5.99 -9.91
C GLU A 240 11.74 -7.51 -10.14
N THR A 241 12.12 -8.27 -9.11
CA THR A 241 12.27 -9.74 -9.18
C THR A 241 10.93 -10.45 -9.30
N ILE A 242 9.84 -9.85 -8.82
CA ILE A 242 8.49 -10.44 -8.88
C ILE A 242 7.91 -10.36 -10.31
N LEU A 243 8.34 -9.38 -11.11
CA LEU A 243 7.86 -9.22 -12.49
C LEU A 243 8.61 -10.13 -13.48
N THR A 244 9.89 -10.43 -13.24
CA THR A 244 10.71 -11.25 -14.17
C THR A 244 10.41 -12.75 -14.11
N LEU A 245 9.91 -13.28 -12.98
CA LEU A 245 9.68 -14.72 -12.79
C LEU A 245 8.48 -15.31 -13.57
N ASN A 246 7.73 -14.54 -14.36
CA ASN A 246 6.55 -15.04 -15.08
C ASN A 246 6.56 -14.77 -16.60
N SER A 247 7.75 -14.60 -17.19
CA SER A 247 7.91 -14.35 -18.64
C SER A 247 8.44 -15.57 -19.41
N SER A 248 8.09 -16.80 -19.02
CA SER A 248 8.35 -17.98 -19.87
C SER A 248 7.20 -18.18 -20.86
N PRO A 249 7.45 -18.23 -22.18
CA PRO A 249 6.44 -18.58 -23.16
C PRO A 249 6.09 -20.07 -22.97
N ARG A 250 4.80 -20.38 -22.73
CA ARG A 250 4.32 -21.76 -22.88
C ARG A 250 4.37 -22.10 -24.36
N THR A 251 5.14 -23.14 -24.68
CA THR A 251 5.19 -23.76 -26.00
C THR A 251 3.79 -24.21 -26.40
N SER A 252 3.26 -23.65 -27.50
CA SER A 252 2.04 -24.16 -28.13
C SER A 252 2.42 -25.35 -29.00
N GLY A 253 2.00 -26.56 -28.60
CA GLY A 253 2.03 -27.74 -29.46
C GLY A 253 1.14 -27.51 -30.68
N ARG A 254 1.72 -27.58 -31.88
CA ARG A 254 0.97 -27.71 -33.14
C ARG A 254 0.46 -29.14 -33.22
N GLY A 255 -0.86 -29.30 -33.19
CA GLY A 255 -1.51 -30.51 -33.69
C GLY A 255 -1.47 -30.46 -35.22
N SER A 256 -0.79 -31.45 -35.82
CA SER A 256 -0.81 -31.72 -37.24
C SER A 256 -2.20 -32.26 -37.62
N ALA A 257 -2.84 -31.65 -38.61
CA ALA A 257 -3.96 -32.23 -39.32
C ALA A 257 -3.40 -32.89 -40.58
N GLU A 258 -3.50 -34.21 -40.67
CA GLU A 258 -3.30 -34.99 -41.90
C GLU A 258 -4.67 -35.33 -42.49
N VAL A 259 -4.88 -34.94 -43.75
CA VAL A 259 -5.77 -35.53 -44.77
C VAL A 259 -5.17 -35.10 -46.12
N PRO A 260 -5.11 -35.92 -47.19
CA PRO A 260 -5.86 -37.15 -47.46
C PRO A 260 -5.06 -38.45 -47.40
#